data_AF-A0A9X0WEE6-F1
#
_entry.id   AF-A0A9X0WEE6-F1
#
_cell.length_a   1.000
_cell.length_b   1.000
_cell.length_c   1.000
_cell.angle_alpha   90.00
_cell.angle_beta   90.00
_cell.angle_gamma   90.00
#
_symmetry.space_group_name_H-M   'P 1'
#
loop_
_entity.id
_entity.type
_entity.pdbx_description
1 polymer ?
#
loop_
_entity_poly.entity_id
_entity_poly.type
_entity_poly.pdbx_seq_one_letter_code
_entity_poly.pdbx_strand_id
1 'polypeptide(L)'
;MNPMPELAPLLKQLRLSGLLEALPARNRQAIEEHLAYTDFLALLIQDEIARREQKRLSQRVRRANFRSHKTLEQFDFAFNPGINRALIQELATGQFITEPASVLIAGPSGTGKSHLAQALGQIAACQGQDVRFMTQTQLLGALNEARATGTFQRRFQALARVALLIIDDFGLKPLRSPQDEDVHDLISERYEQRATIVTSNLDFSE
;
A
#
# COMPACT_ATOMS: atom_id res chain seq x y z
N MET A 1 -8.80 43.39 15.88
CA MET A 1 -7.89 42.58 16.72
C MET A 1 -7.68 41.27 15.98
N ASN A 2 -6.48 40.97 15.51
CA ASN A 2 -6.20 39.71 14.79
C ASN A 2 -6.06 38.59 15.84
N PRO A 3 -7.00 37.63 15.97
CA PRO A 3 -6.91 36.53 16.96
C PRO A 3 -5.89 35.44 16.56
N MET A 4 -5.25 35.60 15.39
CA MET A 4 -4.28 34.65 14.82
C MET A 4 -3.00 34.38 15.65
N PRO A 5 -2.39 35.33 16.40
CA PRO A 5 -1.11 35.07 17.06
C PRO A 5 -1.23 34.16 18.28
N GLU A 6 -2.39 34.10 18.96
CA GLU A 6 -2.59 33.24 20.14
C GLU A 6 -2.94 31.79 19.77
N LEU A 7 -3.66 31.57 18.67
CA LEU A 7 -4.05 30.22 18.26
C LEU A 7 -2.89 29.42 17.64
N ALA A 8 -1.96 30.09 16.95
CA ALA A 8 -0.83 29.44 16.31
C ALA A 8 0.01 28.53 17.23
N PRO A 9 0.44 28.95 18.44
CA PRO A 9 1.18 28.08 19.36
C PRO A 9 0.33 26.89 19.87
N LEU A 10 -0.97 27.10 20.15
CA LEU A 10 -1.88 26.05 20.61
C LEU A 10 -2.10 24.98 19.53
N LEU A 11 -2.32 25.41 18.27
CA LEU A 11 -2.49 24.50 17.14
C LEU A 11 -1.21 23.70 16.86
N LYS A 12 -0.03 24.31 17.03
CA LYS A 12 1.25 23.59 16.92
C LYS A 12 1.41 22.55 18.02
N GLN A 13 1.04 22.87 19.27
CA GLN A 13 1.09 21.93 20.39
C GLN A 13 0.18 20.72 20.16
N LEU A 14 -1.02 20.93 19.60
CA LEU A 14 -1.97 19.88 19.23
C LEU A 14 -1.65 19.17 17.89
N ARG A 15 -0.59 19.59 17.19
CA ARG A 15 -0.17 19.08 15.87
C ARG A 15 -1.28 19.23 14.79
N LEU A 16 -2.03 20.33 14.84
CA LEU A 16 -3.10 20.68 13.89
C LEU A 16 -2.55 21.56 12.76
N SER A 17 -1.59 21.02 12.00
CA SER A 17 -0.88 21.77 10.96
C SER A 17 -1.76 22.13 9.76
N GLY A 18 -2.72 21.27 9.40
CA GLY A 18 -3.76 21.50 8.38
C GLY A 18 -4.61 22.70 8.74
N LEU A 19 -5.12 22.70 9.97
CA LEU A 19 -5.93 23.80 10.48
C LEU A 19 -5.13 25.11 10.47
N LEU A 20 -3.87 25.10 10.92
CA LEU A 20 -3.03 26.31 10.92
C LEU A 20 -2.89 26.95 9.53
N GLU A 21 -2.76 26.14 8.48
CA GLU A 21 -2.64 26.62 7.09
C GLU A 21 -4.00 27.03 6.49
N ALA A 22 -5.08 26.29 6.80
CA ALA A 22 -6.41 26.51 6.23
C ALA A 22 -7.21 27.63 6.94
N LEU A 23 -6.88 27.94 8.19
CA LEU A 23 -7.63 28.87 9.05
C LEU A 23 -7.88 30.25 8.41
N PRO A 24 -6.91 30.92 7.76
CA PRO A 24 -7.16 32.24 7.17
C PRO A 24 -8.15 32.19 6.00
N ALA A 25 -8.12 31.12 5.21
CA ALA A 25 -9.04 30.93 4.09
C ALA A 25 -10.45 30.58 4.60
N ARG A 26 -10.56 29.61 5.52
CA ARG A 26 -11.84 29.19 6.11
C ARG A 26 -12.50 30.28 6.94
N ASN A 27 -11.73 31.11 7.64
CA ASN A 27 -12.27 32.24 8.39
C ASN A 27 -12.91 33.29 7.46
N ARG A 28 -12.30 33.58 6.31
CA ARG A 28 -12.92 34.46 5.30
C ARG A 28 -14.21 33.85 4.74
N GLN A 29 -14.16 32.57 4.37
CA GLN A 29 -15.33 31.84 3.89
C GLN A 29 -16.48 31.87 4.91
N ALA A 30 -16.20 31.63 6.20
CA ALA A 30 -17.21 31.66 7.25
C ALA A 30 -17.87 33.04 7.42
N ILE A 31 -17.11 34.12 7.23
CA ILE A 31 -17.64 35.49 7.26
C ILE A 31 -18.51 35.76 6.02
N GLU A 32 -18.07 35.35 4.83
CA GLU A 32 -18.77 35.56 3.56
C GLU A 32 -20.07 34.73 3.46
N GLU A 33 -20.04 33.47 3.91
CA GLU A 33 -21.17 32.53 3.85
C GLU A 33 -22.04 32.56 5.12
N HIS A 34 -21.73 33.41 6.10
CA HIS A 34 -22.44 33.50 7.38
C HIS A 34 -22.62 32.15 8.09
N LEU A 35 -21.57 31.34 8.11
CA LEU A 35 -21.62 29.99 8.69
C LEU A 35 -21.87 30.04 10.20
N ALA A 36 -22.66 29.09 10.70
CA ALA A 36 -22.79 28.89 12.14
C ALA A 36 -21.45 28.47 12.75
N TYR A 37 -21.20 28.83 14.01
CA TYR A 37 -19.93 28.53 14.68
C TYR A 37 -19.61 27.04 14.70
N THR A 38 -20.63 26.18 14.84
CA THR A 38 -20.49 24.73 14.79
C THR A 38 -20.06 24.24 13.41
N ASP A 39 -20.58 24.84 12.34
CA ASP A 39 -20.27 24.45 10.97
C ASP A 39 -18.87 24.89 10.58
N PHE A 40 -18.47 26.09 11.01
CA PHE A 40 -17.09 26.56 10.87
C PHE A 40 -16.09 25.62 11.57
N LEU A 41 -16.37 25.24 12.82
CA LEU A 41 -15.53 24.29 13.54
C LEU A 41 -15.48 22.92 12.85
N ALA A 42 -16.63 22.41 12.38
CA ALA A 42 -16.70 21.15 11.66
C ALA A 42 -15.84 21.17 10.39
N LEU A 43 -15.91 22.24 9.59
CA LEU A 43 -15.10 22.40 8.38
C LEU A 43 -13.59 22.39 8.67
N LEU A 44 -13.16 23.12 9.70
CA LEU A 44 -11.75 23.15 10.10
C LEU A 44 -11.24 21.77 10.53
N ILE A 45 -12.05 21.01 11.27
CA ILE A 45 -11.70 19.65 11.71
C ILE A 45 -11.70 18.69 10.52
N GLN A 46 -12.65 18.80 9.60
CA GLN A 46 -12.70 17.99 8.37
C GLN A 46 -11.46 18.22 7.49
N ASP A 47 -11.02 19.47 7.31
CA ASP A 47 -9.79 19.78 6.57
C ASP A 47 -8.55 19.12 7.19
N GLU A 48 -8.44 19.16 8.52
CA GLU A 48 -7.33 18.51 9.24
C GLU A 48 -7.38 16.99 9.08
N ILE A 49 -8.56 16.37 9.20
CA ILE A 49 -8.75 14.93 9.01
C ILE A 49 -8.34 14.54 7.58
N ALA A 50 -8.89 15.21 6.57
CA ALA A 50 -8.60 14.96 5.16
C ALA A 50 -7.10 15.09 4.86
N ARG A 51 -6.44 16.12 5.39
CA ARG A 51 -4.98 16.29 5.26
C ARG A 51 -4.20 15.14 5.88
N ARG A 52 -4.60 14.70 7.08
CA ARG A 52 -3.95 13.57 7.78
C ARG A 52 -4.14 12.25 7.02
N GLU A 53 -5.33 12.00 6.50
CA GLU A 53 -5.63 10.82 5.69
C GLU A 53 -4.83 10.81 4.40
N GLN A 54 -4.79 11.93 3.68
CA GLN A 54 -3.98 12.08 2.47
C GLN A 54 -2.48 11.87 2.75
N LYS A 55 -1.98 12.38 3.88
CA LYS A 55 -0.60 12.17 4.31
C LYS A 55 -0.31 10.71 4.66
N ARG A 56 -1.24 10.02 5.33
CA ARG A 56 -1.12 8.58 5.63
C ARG A 56 -1.12 7.75 4.35
N LEU A 57 -2.06 8.02 3.44
CA LEU A 57 -2.16 7.34 2.15
C LEU A 57 -0.88 7.51 1.32
N SER A 58 -0.43 8.76 1.12
CA SER A 58 0.81 9.04 0.38
C SER A 58 2.04 8.35 1.00
N GLN A 59 2.12 8.27 2.34
CA GLN A 59 3.17 7.52 3.02
C GLN A 59 3.05 6.01 2.77
N ARG A 60 1.85 5.42 2.81
CA ARG A 60 1.63 4.00 2.51
C ARG A 60 2.01 3.66 1.08
N VAL A 61 1.52 4.42 0.10
CA VAL A 61 1.84 4.24 -1.33
C VAL A 61 3.35 4.36 -1.56
N ARG A 62 4.00 5.35 -0.93
CA ARG A 62 5.46 5.49 -1.01
C ARG A 62 6.21 4.30 -0.40
N ARG A 63 5.77 3.78 0.74
CA ARG A 63 6.38 2.60 1.40
C ARG A 63 6.14 1.31 0.61
N ALA A 64 5.00 1.23 -0.07
CA ALA A 64 4.65 0.11 -0.95
C ALA A 64 5.64 -0.07 -2.09
N ASN A 65 6.26 1.01 -2.57
CA ASN A 65 7.39 0.94 -3.51
C ASN A 65 7.03 0.22 -4.82
N PHE A 66 5.85 0.53 -5.37
CA PHE A 66 5.43 0.06 -6.68
C PHE A 66 6.39 0.57 -7.78
N ARG A 67 6.57 -0.22 -8.84
CA ARG A 67 7.40 0.18 -10.01
C ARG A 67 6.76 1.35 -10.76
N SER A 68 5.43 1.38 -10.83
CA SER A 68 4.66 2.39 -11.53
C SER A 68 3.25 2.48 -10.94
N HIS A 69 2.57 3.61 -11.16
CA HIS A 69 1.16 3.75 -10.77
C HIS A 69 0.29 2.95 -11.74
N LYS A 70 -0.12 1.74 -11.34
CA LYS A 70 -1.02 0.86 -12.09
C LYS A 70 -2.36 0.79 -11.37
N THR A 71 -3.45 0.94 -12.11
CA THR A 71 -4.80 0.82 -11.56
C THR A 71 -5.61 -0.23 -12.31
N LEU A 72 -6.69 -0.68 -11.69
CA LEU A 72 -7.55 -1.72 -12.26
C LEU A 72 -8.31 -1.18 -13.48
N GLU A 73 -8.64 0.11 -13.50
CA GLU A 73 -9.33 0.78 -14.61
C GLU A 73 -8.47 0.87 -15.86
N GLN A 74 -7.15 0.92 -15.70
CA GLN A 74 -6.18 0.91 -16.82
C GLN A 74 -5.90 -0.50 -17.34
N PHE A 75 -6.45 -1.55 -16.70
CA PHE A 75 -6.22 -2.92 -17.13
C PHE A 75 -7.20 -3.29 -18.24
N ASP A 76 -6.68 -3.66 -19.41
CA ASP A 76 -7.49 -4.14 -20.52
C ASP A 76 -7.85 -5.62 -20.34
N PHE A 77 -9.05 -5.89 -19.84
CA PHE A 77 -9.58 -7.24 -19.71
C PHE A 77 -9.88 -7.91 -21.07
N ALA A 78 -10.01 -7.15 -22.16
CA ALA A 78 -10.21 -7.72 -23.49
C ALA A 78 -8.91 -8.31 -24.05
N PHE A 79 -7.74 -7.80 -23.61
CA PHE A 79 -6.43 -8.32 -24.01
C PHE A 79 -6.17 -9.75 -23.52
N ASN A 80 -6.75 -10.14 -22.38
CA ASN A 80 -6.60 -11.49 -21.84
C ASN A 80 -7.95 -12.03 -21.32
N PRO A 81 -8.78 -12.63 -22.20
CA PRO A 81 -10.11 -13.12 -21.87
C PRO A 81 -10.11 -14.32 -20.91
N GLY A 82 -8.95 -14.97 -20.69
CA GLY A 82 -8.81 -16.04 -19.71
C GLY A 82 -8.82 -15.55 -18.25
N ILE A 83 -8.70 -14.24 -18.02
CA ILE A 83 -8.75 -13.67 -16.68
C ILE A 83 -10.20 -13.56 -16.23
N ASN A 84 -10.52 -14.25 -15.14
CA ASN A 84 -11.83 -14.12 -14.51
C ASN A 84 -11.99 -12.73 -13.88
N ARG A 85 -12.70 -11.84 -14.57
CA ARG A 85 -12.97 -10.47 -14.10
C ARG A 85 -13.71 -10.44 -12.76
N ALA A 86 -14.62 -11.38 -12.51
CA ALA A 86 -15.37 -11.42 -11.25
C ALA A 86 -14.42 -11.72 -10.08
N LEU A 87 -13.48 -12.65 -10.25
CA LEU A 87 -12.45 -12.95 -9.25
C LEU A 87 -11.55 -11.72 -8.99
N ILE A 88 -11.12 -10.99 -10.02
CA ILE A 88 -10.32 -9.79 -9.83
C ILE A 88 -11.09 -8.71 -9.07
N GLN A 89 -12.40 -8.57 -9.33
CA GLN A 89 -13.26 -7.64 -8.60
C GLN A 89 -13.45 -8.07 -7.14
N GLU A 90 -13.58 -9.37 -6.87
CA GLU A 90 -13.61 -9.92 -5.52
C GLU A 90 -12.30 -9.64 -4.78
N LEU A 91 -11.15 -9.88 -5.40
CA LEU A 91 -9.84 -9.53 -4.83
C LEU A 91 -9.70 -8.02 -4.56
N ALA A 92 -10.28 -7.17 -5.42
CA ALA A 92 -10.28 -5.73 -5.23
C ALA A 92 -11.09 -5.28 -3.99
N THR A 93 -11.99 -6.11 -3.45
CA THR A 93 -12.66 -5.81 -2.17
C THR A 93 -11.69 -5.81 -0.99
N GLY A 94 -10.54 -6.48 -1.12
CA GLY A 94 -9.55 -6.62 -0.05
C GLY A 94 -9.87 -7.71 0.98
N GLN A 95 -10.94 -8.50 0.79
CA GLN A 95 -11.33 -9.56 1.73
C GLN A 95 -10.21 -10.58 1.96
N PHE A 96 -9.44 -10.92 0.92
CA PHE A 96 -8.27 -11.81 1.01
C PHE A 96 -7.12 -11.28 1.91
N ILE A 97 -7.15 -9.97 2.26
CA ILE A 97 -6.18 -9.36 3.18
C ILE A 97 -6.67 -9.48 4.62
N THR A 98 -7.97 -9.32 4.83
CA THR A 98 -8.61 -9.47 6.15
C THR A 98 -8.74 -10.93 6.57
N GLU A 99 -9.06 -11.79 5.61
CA GLU A 99 -9.00 -13.25 5.71
C GLU A 99 -7.71 -13.67 5.02
N PRO A 100 -6.58 -13.77 5.74
CA PRO A 100 -5.24 -13.80 5.16
C PRO A 100 -5.07 -14.99 4.21
N ALA A 101 -5.29 -14.73 2.93
CA ALA A 101 -5.20 -15.69 1.85
C ALA A 101 -4.07 -15.30 0.89
N SER A 102 -3.43 -16.31 0.33
CA SER A 102 -2.38 -16.13 -0.68
C SER A 102 -3.00 -16.13 -2.07
N VAL A 103 -2.56 -15.21 -2.92
CA VAL A 103 -3.02 -15.07 -4.30
C VAL A 103 -1.84 -15.32 -5.22
N LEU A 104 -1.99 -16.30 -6.10
CA LEU A 104 -1.01 -16.62 -7.13
C LEU A 104 -1.54 -16.17 -8.48
N ILE A 105 -0.85 -15.22 -9.10
CA ILE A 105 -1.17 -14.74 -10.45
C ILE A 105 -0.12 -15.31 -11.39
N ALA A 106 -0.53 -16.25 -12.24
CA ALA A 106 0.42 -16.91 -13.09
C ALA A 106 -0.06 -17.08 -14.53
N GLY A 107 0.91 -17.29 -15.41
CA GLY A 107 0.72 -17.36 -16.85
C GLY A 107 1.90 -16.77 -17.61
N PRO A 108 1.89 -16.83 -18.95
CA PRO A 108 3.03 -16.45 -19.77
C PRO A 108 3.39 -14.97 -19.61
N SER A 109 4.63 -14.62 -19.96
CA SER A 109 5.11 -13.23 -19.91
C SER A 109 4.22 -12.32 -20.77
N GLY A 110 4.06 -11.05 -20.37
CA GLY A 110 3.27 -10.06 -21.11
C GLY A 110 1.75 -10.12 -20.89
N THR A 111 1.22 -11.03 -20.07
CA THR A 111 -0.23 -11.16 -19.77
C THR A 111 -0.78 -10.18 -18.73
N GLY A 112 0.03 -9.23 -18.25
CA GLY A 112 -0.40 -8.19 -17.32
C GLY A 112 -0.41 -8.58 -15.83
N LYS A 113 0.22 -9.70 -15.44
CA LYS A 113 0.30 -10.16 -14.03
C LYS A 113 0.83 -9.11 -13.06
N SER A 114 1.97 -8.49 -13.40
CA SER A 114 2.59 -7.43 -12.58
C SER A 114 1.73 -6.16 -12.54
N HIS A 115 0.89 -5.91 -13.54
CA HIS A 115 -0.07 -4.81 -13.53
C HIS A 115 -1.17 -5.12 -12.51
N LEU A 116 -1.79 -6.29 -12.59
CA LEU A 116 -2.84 -6.72 -11.66
C LEU A 116 -2.35 -6.72 -10.21
N ALA A 117 -1.17 -7.29 -9.95
CA ALA A 117 -0.59 -7.30 -8.61
C ALA A 117 -0.38 -5.88 -8.05
N GLN A 118 0.16 -4.95 -8.86
CA GLN A 118 0.31 -3.55 -8.45
C GLN A 118 -1.03 -2.83 -8.28
N ALA A 119 -2.01 -3.10 -9.15
CA ALA A 119 -3.34 -2.49 -9.05
C ALA A 119 -4.09 -2.94 -7.79
N LEU A 120 -4.07 -4.23 -7.47
CA LEU A 120 -4.61 -4.76 -6.22
C LEU A 120 -3.87 -4.18 -5.01
N GLY A 121 -2.55 -4.08 -5.07
CA GLY A 121 -1.74 -3.42 -4.05
C GLY A 121 -2.10 -1.94 -3.84
N GLN A 122 -2.35 -1.21 -4.92
CA GLN A 122 -2.75 0.20 -4.86
C GLN A 122 -4.12 0.35 -4.20
N ILE A 123 -5.08 -0.51 -4.56
CA ILE A 123 -6.41 -0.55 -3.94
C ILE A 123 -6.30 -0.85 -2.45
N ALA A 124 -5.49 -1.85 -2.07
CA ALA A 124 -5.24 -2.18 -0.66
C ALA A 124 -4.63 -0.99 0.11
N ALA A 125 -3.68 -0.27 -0.50
CA ALA A 125 -3.10 0.93 0.11
C ALA A 125 -4.14 2.05 0.31
N CYS A 126 -5.05 2.24 -0.66
CA CYS A 126 -6.18 3.16 -0.56
C CYS A 126 -7.18 2.76 0.54
N GLN A 127 -7.39 1.45 0.74
CA GLN A 127 -8.19 0.88 1.84
C GLN A 127 -7.47 0.93 3.19
N GLY A 128 -6.26 1.51 3.23
CA GLY A 128 -5.52 1.75 4.45
C GLY A 128 -4.62 0.61 4.92
N GLN A 129 -4.45 -0.43 4.10
CA GLN A 129 -3.53 -1.53 4.38
C GLN A 129 -2.08 -1.12 4.09
N ASP A 130 -1.16 -1.57 4.94
CA ASP A 130 0.27 -1.45 4.65
C ASP A 130 0.67 -2.50 3.62
N VAL A 131 1.17 -2.05 2.47
CA VAL A 131 1.56 -2.90 1.35
C VAL A 131 3.07 -2.83 1.14
N ARG A 132 3.68 -3.90 0.66
CA ARG A 132 5.06 -3.91 0.20
C ARG A 132 5.17 -4.66 -1.11
N PHE A 133 5.59 -3.97 -2.17
CA PHE A 133 5.92 -4.55 -3.47
C PHE A 133 7.42 -4.73 -3.60
N MET A 134 7.85 -5.94 -3.96
CA MET A 134 9.23 -6.28 -4.27
C MET A 134 9.27 -7.34 -5.36
N THR A 135 10.28 -7.30 -6.21
CA THR A 135 10.57 -8.43 -7.10
C THR A 135 11.29 -9.54 -6.32
N GLN A 136 11.27 -10.78 -6.78
CA GLN A 136 12.08 -11.85 -6.18
C GLN A 136 13.55 -11.42 -6.03
N THR A 137 14.13 -10.78 -7.06
CA THR A 137 15.53 -10.29 -7.00
C THR A 137 15.73 -9.22 -5.93
N GLN A 138 14.79 -8.28 -5.79
CA GLN A 138 14.86 -7.24 -4.76
C GLN A 138 14.68 -7.80 -3.34
N LEU A 139 13.81 -8.79 -3.18
CA LEU A 139 13.57 -9.47 -1.91
C LEU A 139 14.85 -10.14 -1.42
N LEU A 140 15.44 -10.99 -2.27
CA LEU A 140 16.67 -11.73 -1.96
C LEU A 140 17.86 -10.79 -1.75
N GLY A 141 17.99 -9.75 -2.59
CA GLY A 141 19.03 -8.73 -2.43
C GLY A 141 18.92 -8.04 -1.07
N ALA A 142 17.71 -7.63 -0.67
CA ALA A 142 17.48 -6.96 0.61
C ALA A 142 17.74 -7.87 1.82
N LEU A 143 17.44 -9.17 1.72
CA LEU A 143 17.74 -10.14 2.78
C LEU A 143 19.25 -10.41 2.89
N ASN A 144 19.94 -10.53 1.75
CA ASN A 144 21.39 -10.72 1.71
C ASN A 144 22.15 -9.50 2.27
N GLU A 145 21.75 -8.28 1.87
CA GLU A 145 22.29 -7.04 2.44
C GLU A 145 22.04 -6.93 3.96
N ALA A 146 20.85 -7.33 4.41
CA ALA A 146 20.52 -7.36 5.83
C ALA A 146 21.38 -8.38 6.59
N ARG A 147 21.76 -9.50 5.96
CA ARG A 147 22.68 -10.50 6.53
C ARG A 147 24.08 -9.93 6.68
N ALA A 148 24.59 -9.24 5.65
CA ALA A 148 25.91 -8.58 5.69
C ALA A 148 26.01 -7.47 6.75
N THR A 149 24.90 -6.82 7.07
CA THR A 149 24.83 -5.71 8.05
C THR A 149 24.36 -6.14 9.45
N GLY A 150 24.11 -7.43 9.68
CA GLY A 150 23.59 -7.94 10.95
C GLY A 150 22.15 -7.52 11.28
N THR A 151 21.38 -7.07 10.28
CA THR A 151 19.99 -6.63 10.43
C THR A 151 18.95 -7.60 9.85
N PHE A 152 19.38 -8.82 9.48
CA PHE A 152 18.56 -9.85 8.84
C PHE A 152 17.21 -10.06 9.55
N GLN A 153 17.24 -10.39 10.85
CA GLN A 153 16.02 -10.70 11.60
C GLN A 153 15.01 -9.55 11.60
N ARG A 154 15.51 -8.30 11.72
CA ARG A 154 14.67 -7.11 11.67
C ARG A 154 14.03 -6.94 10.29
N ARG A 155 14.79 -7.17 9.22
CA ARG A 155 14.29 -7.05 7.85
C ARG A 155 13.29 -8.15 7.52
N PHE A 156 13.60 -9.39 7.90
CA PHE A 156 12.72 -10.55 7.75
C PHE A 156 11.38 -10.30 8.46
N GLN A 157 11.41 -9.92 9.74
CA GLN A 157 10.19 -9.64 10.51
C GLN A 157 9.38 -8.45 9.96
N ALA A 158 10.03 -7.45 9.37
CA ALA A 158 9.32 -6.36 8.70
C ALA A 158 8.54 -6.85 7.46
N LEU A 159 9.11 -7.80 6.71
CA LEU A 159 8.45 -8.43 5.56
C LEU A 159 7.40 -9.46 5.99
N ALA A 160 7.61 -10.17 7.09
CA ALA A 160 6.62 -11.10 7.62
C ALA A 160 5.37 -10.39 8.17
N ARG A 161 5.51 -9.20 8.74
CA ARG A 161 4.40 -8.48 9.42
C ARG A 161 3.60 -7.53 8.54
N VAL A 162 4.09 -7.16 7.36
CA VAL A 162 3.34 -6.26 6.46
C VAL A 162 2.00 -6.90 6.07
N ALA A 163 0.93 -6.10 6.04
CA ALA A 163 -0.42 -6.60 5.81
C ALA A 163 -0.53 -7.32 4.46
N LEU A 164 0.04 -6.72 3.41
CA LEU A 164 0.14 -7.32 2.08
C LEU A 164 1.58 -7.27 1.56
N LEU A 165 2.15 -8.44 1.29
CA LEU A 165 3.43 -8.57 0.59
C LEU A 165 3.16 -9.01 -0.86
N ILE A 166 3.72 -8.28 -1.82
CA ILE A 166 3.63 -8.60 -3.24
C ILE A 166 5.02 -8.98 -3.72
N ILE A 167 5.18 -10.22 -4.17
CA ILE A 167 6.41 -10.77 -4.75
C ILE A 167 6.21 -10.92 -6.25
N ASP A 168 6.80 -10.01 -7.01
CA ASP A 168 6.71 -9.99 -8.47
C ASP A 168 7.84 -10.80 -9.12
N ASP A 169 7.59 -11.32 -10.32
CA ASP A 169 8.57 -12.01 -11.16
C ASP A 169 9.17 -13.27 -10.49
N PHE A 170 8.34 -14.01 -9.73
CA PHE A 170 8.76 -15.23 -9.04
C PHE A 170 9.02 -16.38 -10.02
N GLY A 171 10.12 -17.11 -9.80
CA GLY A 171 10.54 -18.24 -10.63
C GLY A 171 11.29 -17.85 -11.90
N LEU A 172 11.58 -16.56 -12.14
CA LEU A 172 12.38 -16.14 -13.31
C LEU A 172 13.87 -16.51 -13.22
N LYS A 173 14.40 -16.62 -12.00
CA LYS A 173 15.79 -17.01 -11.74
C LYS A 173 15.80 -18.16 -10.74
N PRO A 174 16.69 -19.16 -10.93
CA PRO A 174 16.83 -20.24 -9.98
C PRO A 174 17.27 -19.68 -8.63
N LEU A 175 16.61 -20.15 -7.57
CA LEU A 175 17.02 -19.89 -6.19
C LEU A 175 18.26 -20.74 -5.90
N ARG A 176 19.21 -20.17 -5.15
CA ARG A 176 20.41 -20.87 -4.67
C ARG A 176 20.44 -20.80 -3.17
N SER A 177 20.86 -21.86 -2.49
CA SER A 177 21.06 -21.81 -1.03
C SER A 177 21.95 -20.63 -0.63
N PRO A 178 21.56 -19.81 0.37
CA PRO A 178 20.43 -19.97 1.30
C PRO A 178 19.12 -19.23 0.91
N GLN A 179 18.98 -18.80 -0.35
CA GLN A 179 17.84 -17.96 -0.81
C GLN A 179 16.51 -18.71 -0.88
N ASP A 180 16.56 -20.01 -1.16
CA ASP A 180 15.42 -20.91 -1.16
C ASP A 180 14.84 -21.07 0.25
N GLU A 181 15.68 -21.33 1.25
CA GLU A 181 15.30 -21.37 2.67
C GLU A 181 14.70 -20.03 3.12
N ASP A 182 15.37 -18.92 2.82
CA ASP A 182 14.91 -17.56 3.20
C ASP A 182 13.50 -17.25 2.66
N VAL A 183 13.21 -17.65 1.42
CA VAL A 183 11.89 -17.46 0.80
C VAL A 183 10.86 -18.40 1.39
N HIS A 184 11.22 -19.67 1.58
CA HIS A 184 10.35 -20.68 2.18
C HIS A 184 9.91 -20.27 3.59
N ASP A 185 10.86 -19.83 4.42
CA ASP A 185 10.60 -19.38 5.78
C ASP A 185 9.71 -18.14 5.80
N LEU A 186 9.94 -17.19 4.88
CA LEU A 186 9.10 -15.99 4.78
C LEU A 186 7.66 -16.33 4.38
N ILE A 187 7.46 -17.24 3.43
CA ILE A 187 6.13 -17.68 3.01
C ILE A 187 5.45 -18.44 4.16
N SER A 188 6.19 -19.33 4.83
CA SER A 188 5.70 -20.14 5.95
C SER A 188 5.26 -19.26 7.13
N GLU A 189 6.05 -18.26 7.51
CA GLU A 189 5.72 -17.32 8.59
C GLU A 189 4.47 -16.48 8.26
N ARG A 190 4.21 -16.24 6.97
CA ARG A 190 3.05 -15.45 6.51
C ARG A 190 1.80 -16.30 6.29
N TYR A 191 1.95 -17.61 6.11
CA TYR A 191 0.85 -18.53 5.82
C TYR A 191 -0.24 -18.44 6.89
N GLU A 192 -1.49 -18.25 6.48
CA GLU A 192 -2.67 -18.04 7.36
C GLU A 192 -2.57 -16.86 8.36
N GLN A 193 -1.52 -16.03 8.28
CA GLN A 193 -1.32 -14.88 9.16
C GLN A 193 -1.41 -13.55 8.41
N ARG A 194 -0.86 -13.50 7.18
CA ARG A 194 -0.79 -12.29 6.35
C ARG A 194 -0.92 -12.63 4.86
N ALA A 195 -1.65 -11.81 4.12
CA ALA A 195 -1.88 -12.04 2.70
C ALA A 195 -0.63 -11.80 1.86
N THR A 196 -0.41 -12.67 0.87
CA THR A 196 0.73 -12.56 -0.04
C THR A 196 0.26 -12.71 -1.48
N ILE A 197 0.62 -11.77 -2.34
CA ILE A 197 0.43 -11.91 -3.80
C ILE A 197 1.76 -12.33 -4.39
N VAL A 198 1.76 -13.40 -5.19
CA VAL A 198 2.92 -13.83 -5.96
C VAL A 198 2.58 -13.78 -7.43
N THR A 199 3.45 -13.20 -8.26
CA THR A 199 3.33 -13.32 -9.72
C THR A 199 4.38 -14.30 -10.23
N SER A 200 4.01 -15.19 -11.15
CA SER A 200 4.98 -16.13 -11.73
C SER A 200 4.72 -16.40 -13.21
N ASN A 201 5.81 -16.65 -13.94
CA ASN A 201 5.77 -17.10 -15.33
C ASN A 201 5.79 -18.64 -15.45
N LEU A 202 5.67 -19.36 -14.34
CA LEU A 202 5.62 -20.82 -14.35
C LEU A 202 4.35 -21.27 -15.09
N ASP A 203 4.54 -22.06 -16.13
CA ASP A 203 3.48 -22.91 -16.66
C ASP A 203 3.20 -23.97 -15.59
N PHE A 204 1.96 -24.03 -15.10
CA PHE A 204 1.49 -25.16 -14.28
C PHE A 204 1.28 -26.36 -15.21
N SER A 205 2.33 -26.78 -15.89
CA SER A 205 2.37 -28.07 -16.57
C SER A 205 2.83 -29.10 -15.56
N GLU A 206 1.92 -29.47 -14.67
CA GLU A 206 1.85 -30.78 -14.02
C GLU A 206 0.38 -31.13 -13.76
#